data_AF-A0A9N7N5U1-F1
#
_entry.id   AF-A0A9N7N5U1-F1
#
_cell.length_a   1.000
_cell.length_b   1.000
_cell.length_c   1.000
_cell.angle_alpha   90.00
_cell.angle_beta   90.00
_cell.angle_gamma   90.00
#
_symmetry.space_group_name_H-M   'P 1'
#
loop_
_entity.id
_entity.type
_entity.pdbx_description
1 polymer ?
#
loop_
_entity_poly.entity_id
_entity_poly.type
_entity_poly.pdbx_seq_one_letter_code
_entity_poly.pdbx_strand_id
1 'polypeptide(L)'
;MEAILLLVFAFLTPAFCKPYTKYESIFGFGDSLTDTGNLLLSGALKFPVIGQLPYGETFFHRATGRCSDGRLIIDFIAEAYGLPYIPPYLAVAKDDEKFEHGVNFAVAGATAVDAKFFYNLKIGQILWTNHTLNVQLAWFKNHKSNLCSSTKQGYSRRFSEVDTTPLPPPRAAGFAPLCGGSPSRVNEATGRRFDFNHYMSAGHRP
;
A
#
# COMPACT_ATOMS: atom_id res chain seq x y z
N MET A 1 56.82 -12.48 -4.19
CA MET A 1 55.80 -13.54 -4.18
C MET A 1 54.68 -13.19 -3.20
N GLU A 2 55.00 -12.94 -1.92
CA GLU A 2 54.06 -12.51 -0.87
C GLU A 2 53.15 -11.33 -1.25
N ALA A 3 53.71 -10.24 -1.79
CA ALA A 3 52.94 -9.04 -2.14
C ALA A 3 51.95 -9.25 -3.31
N ILE A 4 52.23 -10.20 -4.19
CA ILE A 4 51.35 -10.55 -5.33
C ILE A 4 50.16 -11.37 -4.82
N LEU A 5 50.39 -12.24 -3.83
CA LEU A 5 49.35 -13.04 -3.19
C LEU A 5 48.31 -12.16 -2.47
N LEU A 6 48.77 -11.11 -1.77
CA LEU A 6 47.90 -10.16 -1.07
C LEU A 6 47.06 -9.30 -2.01
N LEU A 7 47.62 -8.89 -3.16
CA LEU A 7 46.88 -8.15 -4.19
C LEU A 7 45.78 -9.02 -4.81
N VAL A 8 46.07 -10.29 -5.11
CA VAL A 8 45.06 -11.23 -5.65
C VAL A 8 43.93 -11.47 -4.65
N PHE A 9 44.23 -11.56 -3.34
CA PHE A 9 43.21 -11.73 -2.30
C PHE A 9 42.29 -10.50 -2.16
N ALA A 10 42.83 -9.29 -2.35
CA ALA A 10 42.05 -8.05 -2.33
C ALA A 10 41.07 -7.95 -3.51
N PHE A 11 41.47 -8.42 -4.69
CA PHE A 11 40.60 -8.46 -5.89
C PHE A 11 39.61 -9.64 -5.92
N LEU A 12 39.81 -10.66 -5.08
CA LEU A 12 38.91 -11.81 -4.93
C LEU A 12 37.83 -11.61 -3.87
N THR A 13 37.77 -10.46 -3.20
CA THR A 13 36.66 -10.17 -2.29
C THR A 13 35.40 -9.88 -3.13
N PRO A 14 34.38 -10.75 -3.14
CA PRO A 14 33.13 -10.41 -3.81
C PRO A 14 32.58 -9.19 -3.10
N ALA A 15 32.27 -8.14 -3.86
CA ALA A 15 31.49 -7.03 -3.37
C ALA A 15 30.13 -7.58 -2.93
N PHE A 16 29.98 -7.86 -1.63
CA PHE A 16 28.70 -8.20 -1.04
C PHE A 16 27.80 -6.97 -1.19
N CYS A 17 27.02 -6.95 -2.27
CA CYS A 17 25.93 -6.01 -2.39
C CYS A 17 25.00 -6.30 -1.22
N LYS A 18 24.83 -5.34 -0.29
CA LYS A 18 23.89 -5.50 0.83
C LYS A 18 22.54 -5.88 0.19
N PRO A 19 21.95 -7.04 0.54
CA PRO A 19 20.66 -7.40 -0.02
C PRO A 19 19.71 -6.25 0.27
N TYR A 20 19.04 -5.78 -0.78
CA TYR A 20 17.99 -4.76 -0.65
C TYR A 20 17.07 -5.20 0.49
N THR A 21 16.83 -4.32 1.46
CA THR A 21 15.92 -4.66 2.56
C THR A 21 14.55 -4.86 1.97
N LYS A 22 14.12 -6.12 1.86
CA LYS A 22 12.78 -6.47 1.38
C LYS A 22 11.77 -5.96 2.42
N TYR A 23 10.79 -5.18 1.97
CA TYR A 23 9.66 -4.82 2.83
C TYR A 23 8.88 -6.10 3.16
N GLU A 24 8.63 -6.34 4.45
CA GLU A 24 7.95 -7.55 4.93
C GLU A 24 6.44 -7.32 5.12
N SER A 25 6.02 -6.07 5.21
CA SER A 25 4.63 -5.69 5.48
C SER A 25 4.25 -4.35 4.87
N ILE A 26 2.95 -4.16 4.60
CA ILE A 26 2.36 -2.89 4.16
C ILE A 26 1.23 -2.50 5.12
N PHE A 27 1.29 -1.29 5.65
CA PHE A 27 0.21 -0.70 6.44
C PHE A 27 -0.43 0.44 5.65
N GLY A 28 -1.67 0.22 5.20
CA GLY A 28 -2.42 1.18 4.38
C GLY A 28 -3.29 2.10 5.22
N PHE A 29 -3.39 3.37 4.83
CA PHE A 29 -4.28 4.38 5.39
C PHE A 29 -4.86 5.21 4.25
N GLY A 30 -5.97 5.89 4.50
CA GLY A 30 -6.55 6.82 3.54
C GLY A 30 -8.02 6.56 3.27
N ASP A 31 -8.40 6.73 2.01
CA ASP A 31 -9.78 6.76 1.55
C ASP A 31 -10.07 5.66 0.52
N SER A 32 -11.02 5.92 -0.38
CA SER A 32 -11.45 5.02 -1.44
C SER A 32 -10.32 4.56 -2.37
N LEU A 33 -9.27 5.37 -2.54
CA LEU A 33 -8.16 5.04 -3.45
C LEU A 33 -7.32 3.87 -2.94
N THR A 34 -7.36 3.61 -1.64
CA THR A 34 -6.62 2.52 -1.02
C THR A 34 -7.52 1.54 -0.27
N ASP A 35 -8.78 1.85 0.03
CA ASP A 35 -9.70 0.97 0.76
C ASP A 35 -9.96 -0.38 0.06
N THR A 36 -9.47 -1.46 0.69
CA THR A 36 -9.61 -2.85 0.19
C THR A 36 -10.91 -3.53 0.63
N GLY A 37 -11.84 -2.82 1.29
CA GLY A 37 -13.18 -3.32 1.64
C GLY A 37 -13.71 -2.91 3.01
N ASN A 38 -13.01 -2.07 3.78
CA ASN A 38 -13.46 -1.62 5.10
C ASN A 38 -14.78 -0.85 5.04
N LEU A 39 -15.02 0.02 4.05
CA LEU A 39 -16.30 0.73 3.99
C LEU A 39 -17.48 -0.25 3.86
N LEU A 40 -17.35 -1.25 3.00
CA LEU A 40 -18.37 -2.29 2.83
C LEU A 40 -18.60 -3.08 4.13
N LEU A 41 -17.51 -3.47 4.80
CA LEU A 41 -17.57 -4.22 6.06
C LEU A 41 -18.07 -3.40 7.26
N SER A 42 -17.87 -2.08 7.25
CA SER A 42 -18.30 -1.19 8.32
C SER A 42 -19.83 -1.07 8.44
N GLY A 43 -20.56 -1.36 7.35
CA GLY A 43 -22.00 -1.13 7.27
C GLY A 43 -22.39 0.35 7.34
N ALA A 44 -21.44 1.28 7.15
CA ALA A 44 -21.69 2.73 7.25
C ALA A 44 -22.73 3.23 6.22
N LEU A 45 -22.81 2.57 5.06
CA LEU A 45 -23.80 2.86 4.03
C LEU A 45 -24.87 1.77 4.00
N LYS A 46 -26.15 2.17 4.04
CA LYS A 46 -27.29 1.25 3.95
C LYS A 46 -27.35 0.49 2.60
N PHE A 47 -26.92 1.15 1.53
CA PHE A 47 -26.89 0.60 0.18
C PHE A 47 -25.54 0.91 -0.49
N PRO A 48 -24.49 0.16 -0.16
CA PRO A 48 -23.15 0.41 -0.69
C PRO A 48 -23.08 -0.08 -2.14
N VAL A 49 -23.06 0.84 -3.10
CA VAL A 49 -22.92 0.54 -4.54
C VAL A 49 -21.62 -0.23 -4.84
N ILE A 50 -20.57 0.01 -4.03
CA ILE A 50 -19.29 -0.73 -4.04
C ILE A 50 -19.41 -2.23 -3.72
N GLY A 51 -20.55 -2.66 -3.17
CA GLY A 51 -20.86 -4.06 -2.88
C GLY A 51 -21.52 -4.80 -4.06
N GLN A 52 -21.57 -4.19 -5.25
CA GLN A 52 -22.19 -4.75 -6.45
C GLN A 52 -21.20 -4.69 -7.63
N LEU A 53 -21.51 -5.38 -8.73
CA LEU A 53 -20.78 -5.16 -9.99
C LEU A 53 -21.03 -3.72 -10.49
N PRO A 54 -20.05 -3.07 -11.15
CA PRO A 54 -18.81 -3.64 -11.70
C PRO A 54 -17.61 -3.68 -10.74
N TYR A 55 -17.76 -3.35 -9.46
CA TYR A 55 -16.62 -3.26 -8.54
C TYR A 55 -15.97 -4.63 -8.33
N GLY A 56 -14.70 -4.79 -8.70
CA GLY A 56 -13.97 -6.06 -8.70
C GLY A 56 -14.22 -7.00 -9.88
N GLU A 57 -15.04 -6.64 -10.87
CA GLU A 57 -15.34 -7.44 -12.07
C GLU A 57 -14.11 -7.90 -12.87
N THR A 58 -13.14 -7.02 -13.12
CA THR A 58 -12.03 -7.26 -14.06
C THR A 58 -10.93 -8.15 -13.51
N PHE A 59 -10.76 -8.20 -12.18
CA PHE A 59 -9.66 -8.93 -11.55
C PHE A 59 -10.12 -9.96 -10.51
N PHE A 60 -11.06 -9.59 -9.63
CA PHE A 60 -11.53 -10.48 -8.55
C PHE A 60 -12.76 -11.29 -8.98
N HIS A 61 -13.41 -10.90 -10.09
CA HIS A 61 -14.61 -11.50 -10.67
C HIS A 61 -15.79 -11.59 -9.69
N ARG A 62 -15.82 -10.68 -8.70
CA ARG A 62 -16.91 -10.50 -7.74
C ARG A 62 -16.85 -9.10 -7.12
N ALA A 63 -17.96 -8.66 -6.55
CA ALA A 63 -18.00 -7.49 -5.69
C ALA A 63 -17.01 -7.62 -4.53
N THR A 64 -16.15 -6.62 -4.36
CA THR A 64 -15.12 -6.61 -3.29
C THR A 64 -15.29 -5.49 -2.27
N GLY A 65 -16.10 -4.47 -2.55
CA GLY A 65 -16.12 -3.24 -1.75
C GLY A 65 -15.02 -2.24 -2.09
N ARG A 66 -14.19 -2.51 -3.11
CA ARG A 66 -13.17 -1.58 -3.60
C ARG A 66 -13.79 -0.55 -4.53
N CYS A 67 -13.34 0.70 -4.50
CA CYS A 67 -13.76 1.74 -5.44
C CYS A 67 -13.06 1.62 -6.81
N SER A 68 -12.98 0.39 -7.34
CA SER A 68 -12.36 0.03 -8.61
C SER A 68 -13.06 -1.20 -9.17
N ASP A 69 -13.07 -1.37 -10.49
CA ASP A 69 -13.54 -2.60 -11.13
C ASP A 69 -12.55 -3.77 -10.95
N GLY A 70 -11.41 -3.54 -10.30
CA GLY A 70 -10.42 -4.58 -10.01
C GLY A 70 -9.49 -4.17 -8.88
N ARG A 71 -8.19 -4.18 -9.18
CA ARG A 71 -7.12 -3.84 -8.22
C ARG A 71 -7.06 -2.34 -7.93
N LEU A 72 -6.47 -2.02 -6.78
CA LEU A 72 -6.10 -0.68 -6.33
C LEU A 72 -4.57 -0.53 -6.36
N ILE A 73 -4.08 0.71 -6.25
CA ILE A 73 -2.64 1.01 -6.24
C ILE A 73 -1.87 0.19 -5.19
N ILE A 74 -2.49 -0.07 -4.04
CA ILE A 74 -1.89 -0.86 -2.96
C ILE A 74 -1.62 -2.32 -3.34
N ASP A 75 -2.43 -2.92 -4.24
CA ASP A 75 -2.19 -4.28 -4.71
C ASP A 75 -0.98 -4.35 -5.63
N PHE A 76 -0.82 -3.36 -6.52
CA PHE A 76 0.35 -3.26 -7.40
C PHE A 76 1.63 -3.03 -6.59
N ILE A 77 1.56 -2.26 -5.50
CA ILE A 77 2.67 -2.11 -4.56
C ILE A 77 2.99 -3.45 -3.89
N ALA A 78 1.98 -4.18 -3.40
CA ALA A 78 2.18 -5.49 -2.79
C ALA A 78 2.85 -6.47 -3.76
N GLU A 79 2.36 -6.55 -5.01
CA GLU A 79 2.95 -7.38 -6.06
C GLU A 79 4.40 -7.01 -6.37
N ALA A 80 4.71 -5.72 -6.50
CA ALA A 80 6.05 -5.24 -6.77
C ALA A 80 7.08 -5.65 -5.70
N TYR A 81 6.61 -5.80 -4.44
CA TYR A 81 7.44 -6.26 -3.33
C TYR A 81 7.30 -7.76 -3.01
N GLY A 82 6.50 -8.49 -3.79
CA GLY A 82 6.23 -9.91 -3.57
C GLY A 82 5.56 -10.20 -2.24
N LEU A 83 4.65 -9.32 -1.81
CA LEU A 83 3.78 -9.45 -0.65
C LEU A 83 2.38 -9.90 -1.07
N PRO A 84 1.64 -10.61 -0.20
CA PRO A 84 0.24 -10.93 -0.47
C PRO A 84 -0.63 -9.66 -0.50
N TYR A 85 -1.82 -9.76 -1.08
CA TYR A 85 -2.79 -8.66 -0.99
C TYR A 85 -3.20 -8.40 0.44
N ILE A 86 -3.22 -7.13 0.79
CA ILE A 86 -3.38 -6.68 2.17
C ILE A 86 -4.87 -6.65 2.54
N PRO A 87 -5.29 -7.39 3.58
CA PRO A 87 -6.70 -7.44 3.96
C PRO A 87 -7.16 -6.09 4.54
N PRO A 88 -8.46 -5.75 4.39
CA PRO A 88 -9.05 -4.63 5.11
C PRO A 88 -9.07 -4.93 6.61
N TYR A 89 -8.73 -3.95 7.44
CA TYR A 89 -8.68 -4.05 8.89
C TYR A 89 -9.92 -4.72 9.50
N LEU A 90 -11.12 -4.32 9.10
CA LEU A 90 -12.37 -4.85 9.66
C LEU A 90 -12.62 -6.34 9.35
N ALA A 91 -11.95 -6.90 8.33
CA ALA A 91 -12.03 -8.34 8.07
C ALA A 91 -11.22 -9.15 9.06
N VAL A 92 -10.12 -8.60 9.57
CA VAL A 92 -9.15 -9.30 10.42
C VAL A 92 -9.15 -8.81 11.86
N ALA A 93 -9.86 -7.72 12.18
CA ALA A 93 -9.86 -7.10 13.52
C ALA A 93 -10.40 -8.00 14.64
N LYS A 94 -11.12 -9.08 14.30
CA LYS A 94 -11.65 -10.06 15.27
C LYS A 94 -10.82 -11.32 15.37
N ASP A 95 -9.96 -11.55 14.39
CA ASP A 95 -9.08 -12.70 14.37
C ASP A 95 -7.78 -12.23 15.03
N ASP A 96 -7.31 -12.92 16.07
CA ASP A 96 -5.99 -12.66 16.68
C ASP A 96 -4.82 -12.98 15.72
N GLU A 97 -5.10 -13.07 14.42
CA GLU A 97 -4.10 -13.23 13.38
C GLU A 97 -3.12 -12.07 13.42
N LYS A 98 -1.84 -12.45 13.43
CA LYS A 98 -0.75 -11.50 13.38
C LYS A 98 -0.75 -10.87 11.99
N PHE A 99 -0.70 -9.55 11.92
CA PHE A 99 -0.53 -8.77 10.67
C PHE A 99 0.87 -8.95 10.09
N GLU A 100 1.28 -10.20 9.86
CA GLU A 100 2.64 -10.58 9.45
C GLU A 100 3.03 -9.84 8.17
N HIS A 101 2.11 -9.74 7.22
CA HIS A 101 2.30 -9.03 5.95
C HIS A 101 1.64 -7.64 5.94
N GLY A 102 1.13 -7.18 7.07
CA GLY A 102 0.47 -5.89 7.22
C GLY A 102 -1.06 -5.93 7.06
N VAL A 103 -1.68 -4.76 7.11
CA VAL A 103 -3.14 -4.58 7.13
C VAL A 103 -3.50 -3.20 6.60
N ASN A 104 -4.67 -3.08 5.99
CA ASN A 104 -5.13 -1.82 5.43
C ASN A 104 -6.25 -1.19 6.27
N PHE A 105 -5.99 -0.01 6.83
CA PHE A 105 -6.93 0.75 7.65
C PHE A 105 -7.74 1.77 6.85
N ALA A 106 -7.46 1.96 5.56
CA ALA A 106 -8.17 2.93 4.72
C ALA A 106 -9.67 2.63 4.67
N VAL A 107 -10.51 3.67 4.65
CA VAL A 107 -11.97 3.55 4.53
C VAL A 107 -12.47 4.53 3.50
N ALA A 108 -13.22 4.08 2.50
CA ALA A 108 -13.78 4.94 1.48
C ALA A 108 -14.65 6.07 2.08
N GLY A 109 -14.43 7.30 1.60
CA GLY A 109 -15.05 8.50 2.14
C GLY A 109 -14.41 9.06 3.42
N ALA A 110 -13.33 8.46 3.94
CA ALA A 110 -12.61 8.99 5.08
C ALA A 110 -12.00 10.37 4.81
N THR A 111 -12.03 11.23 5.83
CA THR A 111 -11.44 12.56 5.79
C THR A 111 -10.14 12.61 6.59
N ALA A 112 -9.23 13.50 6.19
CA ALA A 112 -7.98 13.73 6.92
C ALA A 112 -8.21 14.31 8.33
N VAL A 113 -9.25 15.14 8.50
CA VAL A 113 -9.65 15.73 9.79
C VAL A 113 -10.91 15.08 10.34
N ASP A 114 -11.17 15.29 11.64
CA ASP A 114 -12.32 14.69 12.33
C ASP A 114 -13.67 15.19 11.83
N ALA A 115 -14.67 14.32 11.88
CA ALA A 115 -16.05 14.63 11.47
C ALA A 115 -16.60 15.88 12.16
N LYS A 116 -16.20 16.14 13.42
CA LYS A 116 -16.58 17.33 14.19
C LYS A 116 -16.28 18.64 13.45
N PHE A 117 -15.19 18.70 12.69
CA PHE A 117 -14.84 19.87 11.88
C PHE A 117 -15.96 20.20 10.87
N PHE A 118 -16.46 19.19 10.15
CA PHE A 118 -17.51 19.35 9.15
C PHE A 118 -18.87 19.67 9.77
N TYR A 119 -19.19 19.07 10.93
CA TYR A 119 -20.41 19.42 11.67
C TYR A 119 -20.39 20.86 12.17
N ASN A 120 -19.25 21.37 12.65
CA ASN A 120 -19.11 22.77 13.05
C ASN A 120 -19.34 23.73 11.87
N LEU A 121 -18.97 23.31 10.66
CA LEU A 121 -19.20 24.05 9.42
C LEU A 121 -20.62 23.83 8.83
N LYS A 122 -21.49 23.07 9.51
CA LYS A 122 -22.86 22.71 9.04
C LYS A 122 -22.87 21.96 7.70
N ILE A 123 -21.81 21.21 7.41
CA ILE A 123 -21.67 20.37 6.22
C ILE A 123 -21.46 18.88 6.55
N GLY A 124 -21.60 18.47 7.83
CA GLY A 124 -21.37 17.09 8.25
C GLY A 124 -22.28 16.05 7.57
N GLN A 125 -23.44 16.46 7.05
CA GLN A 125 -24.34 15.62 6.26
C GLN A 125 -23.74 15.06 4.97
N ILE A 126 -22.63 15.63 4.48
CA ILE A 126 -21.93 15.12 3.28
C ILE A 126 -21.01 13.92 3.60
N LEU A 127 -20.72 13.68 4.87
CA LEU A 127 -19.79 12.62 5.27
C LEU A 127 -20.43 11.25 5.08
N TRP A 128 -19.72 10.37 4.37
CA TRP A 128 -20.16 8.99 4.14
C TRP A 128 -19.79 8.06 5.30
N THR A 129 -18.80 8.45 6.10
CA THR A 129 -18.29 7.65 7.21
C THR A 129 -17.67 8.55 8.28
N ASN A 130 -17.65 8.04 9.52
CA ASN A 130 -16.92 8.63 10.64
C ASN A 130 -15.51 8.02 10.83
N HIS A 131 -15.08 7.11 9.94
CA HIS A 131 -13.77 6.46 9.97
C HIS A 131 -12.66 7.38 9.43
N THR A 132 -12.49 8.55 10.05
CA THR A 132 -11.48 9.56 9.70
C THR A 132 -10.06 9.01 9.85
N LEU A 133 -9.07 9.72 9.29
CA LEU A 133 -7.66 9.33 9.42
C LEU A 133 -7.22 9.15 10.89
N ASN A 134 -7.77 9.95 11.82
CA ASN A 134 -7.53 9.77 13.26
C ASN A 134 -8.07 8.44 13.79
N VAL A 135 -9.25 8.00 13.33
CA VAL A 135 -9.81 6.69 13.68
C VAL A 135 -8.93 5.55 13.14
N GLN A 136 -8.45 5.67 11.91
CA GLN A 136 -7.55 4.69 11.30
C GLN A 136 -6.22 4.60 12.06
N LEU A 137 -5.67 5.74 12.47
CA LEU A 137 -4.49 5.80 13.33
C LEU A 137 -4.74 5.18 14.72
N ALA A 138 -5.95 5.32 15.27
CA ALA A 138 -6.32 4.67 16.52
C ALA A 138 -6.38 3.14 16.37
N TRP A 139 -6.95 2.62 15.26
CA TRP A 139 -6.92 1.20 14.93
C TRP A 139 -5.50 0.64 14.86
N PHE A 140 -4.60 1.35 14.19
CA PHE A 140 -3.19 0.99 14.10
C PHE A 140 -2.51 0.98 15.48
N LYS A 141 -2.74 2.02 16.30
CA LYS A 141 -2.16 2.11 17.64
C LYS A 141 -2.61 0.96 18.55
N ASN A 142 -3.89 0.59 18.49
CA ASN A 142 -4.43 -0.52 19.27
C ASN A 142 -3.78 -1.87 18.92
N HIS A 143 -3.25 -2.00 17.71
CA HIS A 143 -2.62 -3.23 17.22
C HIS A 143 -1.08 -3.18 17.23
N LYS A 144 -0.48 -2.11 17.74
CA LYS A 144 0.98 -1.92 17.77
C LYS A 144 1.70 -2.98 18.60
N SER A 145 1.08 -3.48 19.67
CA SER A 145 1.64 -4.56 20.51
C SER A 145 1.86 -5.87 19.74
N ASN A 146 1.01 -6.14 18.75
CA ASN A 146 1.09 -7.36 17.94
C ASN A 146 2.27 -7.32 16.96
N LEU A 147 2.71 -6.11 16.57
CA LEU A 147 3.89 -5.91 15.71
C LEU A 147 5.20 -6.07 16.49
N CYS A 148 5.26 -5.52 17.71
CA CYS A 148 6.49 -5.52 18.52
C CYS A 148 6.80 -6.86 19.20
N SER A 149 5.86 -7.80 19.22
CA SER A 149 6.08 -9.13 19.81
C SER A 149 6.88 -10.07 18.89
N SER A 150 6.80 -9.90 17.56
CA SER A 150 7.59 -10.70 16.60
C SER A 150 9.06 -10.24 16.52
N THR A 151 9.33 -8.97 16.82
CA THR A 151 10.66 -8.35 16.64
C THR A 151 11.71 -8.83 17.64
N LYS A 152 11.33 -9.41 18.79
CA LYS A 152 12.29 -9.93 19.78
C LYS A 152 13.11 -11.11 19.26
N GLN A 153 12.63 -11.85 18.25
CA GLN A 153 13.40 -12.93 17.62
C GLN A 153 14.27 -12.46 16.43
N GLY A 154 13.91 -11.36 15.77
CA GLY A 154 14.65 -10.83 14.61
C GLY A 154 15.75 -9.83 14.97
N TYR A 155 15.56 -9.01 16.01
CA TYR A 155 16.52 -7.98 16.42
C TYR A 155 17.82 -8.57 17.00
N SER A 156 17.71 -9.66 17.77
CA SER A 156 18.88 -10.29 18.40
C SER A 156 19.82 -10.97 17.40
N ARG A 157 19.37 -11.31 16.19
CA ARG A 157 20.24 -11.89 15.15
C ARG A 157 20.96 -10.83 14.30
N ARG A 158 20.54 -9.56 14.33
CA ARG A 158 21.08 -8.50 13.47
C ARG A 158 22.01 -7.53 14.22
N PHE A 159 22.02 -7.57 15.56
CA PHE A 159 22.83 -6.64 16.37
C PHE A 159 24.27 -7.09 16.67
N SER A 160 24.70 -8.26 16.18
CA SER A 160 26.11 -8.63 16.19
C SER A 160 26.95 -7.90 15.14
N GLU A 161 26.34 -7.06 14.30
CA GLU A 161 27.02 -6.45 13.15
C GLU A 161 26.50 -5.02 12.88
N VAL A 162 26.74 -4.11 13.84
CA VAL A 162 26.52 -2.66 13.62
C VAL A 162 27.84 -2.03 13.22
N ASP A 163 28.01 -1.79 11.91
CA ASP A 163 29.07 -0.96 11.34
C ASP A 163 28.68 0.53 11.45
N THR A 164 29.55 1.31 12.08
CA THR A 164 29.35 2.73 12.43
C THR A 164 29.75 3.70 11.30
N THR A 165 29.85 3.23 10.06
CA THR A 165 30.29 4.09 8.96
C THR A 165 29.22 5.09 8.50
N PRO A 166 29.57 6.38 8.27
CA PRO A 166 28.64 7.40 7.80
C PRO A 166 28.14 7.12 6.37
N LEU A 167 26.86 7.43 6.11
CA LEU A 167 26.25 7.30 4.79
C LEU A 167 26.97 8.19 3.74
N PRO A 168 27.25 7.69 2.53
CA PRO A 168 27.75 8.53 1.45
C PRO A 168 26.65 9.51 0.97
N PRO A 169 27.04 10.69 0.46
CA PRO A 169 26.08 11.68 -0.02
C PRO A 169 25.32 11.17 -1.26
N PRO A 170 24.05 11.60 -1.44
CA PRO A 170 23.23 11.17 -2.57
C PRO A 170 23.88 11.61 -3.89
N ARG A 171 24.15 10.65 -4.79
CA ARG A 171 24.59 10.96 -6.15
C ARG A 171 23.42 11.55 -6.93
N ALA A 172 23.65 12.69 -7.56
CA ALA A 172 22.71 13.32 -8.48
C ALA A 172 22.33 12.33 -9.59
N ALA A 173 21.03 12.13 -9.77
CA ALA A 173 20.48 11.31 -10.85
C ALA A 173 20.77 11.98 -12.21
N GLY A 174 21.83 11.54 -12.88
CA GLY A 174 22.04 11.81 -14.30
C GLY A 174 21.20 10.84 -15.12
N PHE A 175 20.25 11.37 -15.90
CA PHE A 175 19.60 10.61 -16.97
C PHE A 175 20.65 10.24 -18.03
N ALA A 176 20.85 8.95 -18.26
CA ALA A 176 21.60 8.43 -19.40
C ALA A 176 20.66 7.61 -20.30
N PRO A 177 20.85 7.65 -21.63
CA PRO A 177 19.87 7.19 -22.61
C PRO A 177 19.97 5.67 -22.81
N LEU A 178 18.82 4.99 -22.84
CA LEU A 178 18.75 3.57 -23.23
C LEU A 178 18.83 3.47 -24.76
N CYS A 179 19.91 2.86 -25.25
CA CYS A 179 20.13 2.53 -26.65
C CYS A 179 19.11 1.50 -27.17
N GLY A 180 18.49 1.87 -28.30
CA GLY A 180 18.17 1.08 -29.49
C GLY A 180 18.01 -0.45 -29.41
N GLY A 181 16.75 -0.88 -29.56
CA GLY A 181 16.35 -2.17 -30.12
C GLY A 181 15.05 -1.98 -30.91
N SER A 182 15.05 -2.33 -32.20
CA SER A 182 13.97 -2.06 -33.18
C SER A 182 12.70 -2.92 -33.01
N PRO A 183 11.58 -2.54 -33.67
CA PRO A 183 10.22 -2.74 -33.16
C PRO A 183 9.55 -4.02 -33.66
N SER A 184 8.69 -4.61 -32.82
CA SER A 184 7.69 -5.59 -33.27
C SER A 184 6.35 -5.30 -32.59
N ARG A 185 5.46 -4.66 -33.37
CA ARG A 185 3.99 -4.61 -33.31
C ARG A 185 3.34 -4.56 -31.93
N VAL A 186 2.99 -3.34 -31.53
CA VAL A 186 1.84 -3.07 -30.67
C VAL A 186 0.58 -3.15 -31.53
N ASN A 187 -0.36 -4.04 -31.19
CA ASN A 187 -1.72 -3.97 -31.71
C ASN A 187 -2.46 -2.90 -30.89
N GLU A 188 -2.77 -1.79 -31.55
CA GLU A 188 -3.74 -0.80 -31.09
C GLU A 188 -5.13 -1.44 -31.00
N ALA A 189 -5.65 -1.59 -29.78
CA ALA A 189 -7.07 -1.66 -29.55
C ALA A 189 -7.39 -1.06 -28.17
N THR A 190 -8.16 0.02 -28.20
CA THR A 190 -8.84 0.69 -27.07
C THR A 190 -8.08 1.80 -26.33
N GLY A 191 -7.82 2.90 -27.05
CA GLY A 191 -7.57 4.21 -26.43
C GLY A 191 -8.80 4.73 -25.67
N ARG A 192 -8.95 4.34 -24.39
CA ARG A 192 -9.85 5.01 -23.46
C ARG A 192 -9.04 5.74 -22.38
N ARG A 193 -9.05 7.07 -22.51
CA ARG A 193 -8.59 8.04 -21.52
C ARG A 193 -9.45 7.86 -20.26
N PHE A 194 -8.84 7.47 -19.15
CA PHE A 194 -9.49 7.45 -17.84
C PHE A 194 -9.76 8.90 -17.41
N ASP A 195 -11.00 9.35 -17.55
CA ASP A 195 -11.44 10.66 -17.04
C ASP A 195 -12.19 10.45 -15.72
N PHE A 196 -11.47 10.61 -14.61
CA PHE A 196 -11.97 10.43 -13.24
C PHE A 196 -13.09 11.42 -12.87
N ASN A 197 -13.23 12.55 -13.58
CA ASN A 197 -14.20 13.58 -13.23
C ASN A 197 -15.62 13.28 -13.70
N HIS A 198 -15.81 12.35 -14.64
CA HIS A 198 -17.15 12.08 -15.18
C HIS A 198 -18.02 11.20 -14.25
N TYR A 199 -17.41 10.37 -13.41
CA TYR A 199 -18.15 9.40 -12.59
C TYR A 199 -18.72 9.95 -11.27
N MET A 200 -18.21 11.07 -10.77
CA MET A 200 -18.73 11.70 -9.55
C MET A 200 -20.00 12.55 -9.78
N SER A 201 -20.42 12.77 -11.02
CA SER A 201 -21.57 13.65 -11.35
C SER A 201 -22.90 12.90 -11.56
N ALA A 202 -22.91 11.56 -11.61
CA ALA A 202 -24.13 10.78 -11.85
C ALA A 202 -24.79 10.36 -10.53
N GLY A 203 -25.20 11.35 -9.72
CA GLY A 203 -25.81 11.13 -8.41
C GLY A 203 -26.93 12.12 -8.09
N HIS A 204 -27.63 12.64 -9.11
CA HIS A 204 -28.87 13.37 -8.91
C HIS A 204 -29.68 13.37 -10.22
N ARG A 205 -30.77 12.62 -10.23
CA ARG A 205 -32.02 13.01 -10.90
C ARG A 205 -33.19 12.30 -10.20
N PRO A 206 -34.35 12.99 -10.12
CA PRO A 206 -35.37 12.83 -9.07
C PRO A 206 -36.13 11.50 -9.11
#